data_AF-A0A945TPZ8-F1
#
_entry.id   AF-A0A945TPZ8-F1
#
_cell.length_a   1.000
_cell.length_b   1.000
_cell.length_c   1.000
_cell.angle_alpha   90.00
_cell.angle_beta   90.00
_cell.angle_gamma   90.00
#
_symmetry.space_group_name_H-M   'P 1'
#
loop_
_entity.id
_entity.type
_entity.pdbx_description
1 polymer ?
#
loop_
_entity_poly.entity_id
_entity_poly.type
_entity_poly.pdbx_seq_one_letter_code
_entity_poly.pdbx_strand_id
1 'polypeptide(L)'
;MSTARRLQSGGLIDRSRRIRFKFNGKDYSGHPGDTLAAALLAQGVRRFGRSFKYHRPRGVVGAGAEEPNALVQVGEGALSTPNLRATQVELYEGLTARTVNGWPSLAFDVGAINNRLSRLLPAGFYYKTFMWPRSAWMRYEHHIRRAAGLGHAPSLPDTDHYDKRHAHCDVFIAGGGPAGLIAALGAARSGARVLLVDEQTQLGGTLLFAPVAIGGRTGLDWVSELEAELRSFPEVTILNRSTVTGYYDHNFLVVNERRTDHIGPGQASSKTTRERLWRIRAKQVVIATGAIERPLVFDGNDAPGVMLASAVSTYIRRFAVAPGRSGVVFTNNDSGYQAALDMVSAGMEVRAVVDIRENPGASVLAAVSACEIPVYRECVVSSVQSGFQGLKRIELAKLSP
;
A
#
# COMPACT_ATOMS: atom_id res chain seq x y z
N MET A 1 -5.96 25.49 0.50
CA MET A 1 -6.01 24.56 1.66
C MET A 1 -6.29 23.14 1.18
N SER A 2 -5.32 22.23 1.33
CA SER A 2 -5.05 21.02 0.53
C SER A 2 -5.52 19.68 1.12
N THR A 3 -6.76 19.54 1.58
CA THR A 3 -7.17 18.28 2.23
C THR A 3 -7.48 17.18 1.21
N ALA A 4 -6.90 16.00 1.41
CA ALA A 4 -7.35 14.77 0.77
C ALA A 4 -8.84 14.55 1.07
N ARG A 5 -9.56 13.94 0.12
CA ARG A 5 -11.02 13.80 0.21
C ARG A 5 -11.53 12.59 -0.58
N ARG A 6 -12.67 12.06 -0.16
CA ARG A 6 -13.46 11.13 -0.97
C ARG A 6 -14.08 11.87 -2.18
N LEU A 7 -14.05 11.24 -3.35
CA LEU A 7 -14.78 11.66 -4.54
C LEU A 7 -16.26 11.26 -4.43
N GLN A 8 -17.13 12.04 -5.06
CA GLN A 8 -18.58 11.84 -4.99
C GLN A 8 -19.04 10.50 -5.59
N SER A 9 -18.31 9.99 -6.59
CA SER A 9 -18.61 8.74 -7.29
C SER A 9 -17.33 7.92 -7.56
N GLY A 10 -17.50 6.72 -8.11
CA GLY A 10 -16.42 5.80 -8.47
C GLY A 10 -15.85 5.01 -7.28
N GLY A 11 -14.76 4.29 -7.56
CA GLY A 11 -14.09 3.40 -6.61
C GLY A 11 -14.76 2.02 -6.53
N LEU A 12 -13.96 1.01 -6.18
CA LEU A 12 -14.34 -0.37 -5.93
C LEU A 12 -14.69 -0.54 -4.45
N ILE A 13 -15.66 0.26 -4.01
CA ILE A 13 -16.13 0.33 -2.62
C ILE A 13 -17.67 0.26 -2.59
N ASP A 14 -18.23 -0.35 -1.55
CA ASP A 14 -19.67 -0.37 -1.34
C ASP A 14 -20.13 0.95 -0.70
N ARG A 15 -20.66 1.85 -1.52
CA ARG A 15 -21.17 3.15 -1.06
C ARG A 15 -22.53 3.08 -0.36
N SER A 16 -23.23 1.94 -0.43
CA SER A 16 -24.54 1.77 0.22
C SER A 16 -24.42 1.60 1.74
N ARG A 17 -23.23 1.23 2.22
CA ARG A 17 -22.95 0.98 3.63
C ARG A 17 -21.80 1.84 4.13
N ARG A 18 -21.86 2.18 5.42
CA ARG A 18 -20.81 2.92 6.12
C ARG A 18 -20.23 2.04 7.22
N ILE A 19 -18.91 1.97 7.28
CA ILE A 19 -18.15 1.29 8.33
C ILE A 19 -17.64 2.35 9.31
N ARG A 20 -17.81 2.13 10.61
CA ARG A 20 -17.22 2.95 11.68
C ARG A 20 -15.97 2.28 12.23
N PHE A 21 -14.94 3.06 12.47
CA PHE A 21 -13.67 2.58 13.03
C PHE A 21 -13.00 3.69 13.85
N LYS A 22 -12.05 3.32 14.69
CA LYS A 22 -11.26 4.25 15.50
C LYS A 22 -9.81 4.26 15.05
N PHE A 23 -9.24 5.45 14.92
CA PHE A 23 -7.81 5.63 14.69
C PHE A 23 -7.24 6.63 15.69
N ASN A 24 -6.22 6.21 16.45
CA ASN A 24 -5.66 7.01 17.56
C ASN A 24 -6.72 7.54 18.54
N GLY A 25 -7.71 6.70 18.85
CA GLY A 25 -8.81 7.04 19.77
C GLY A 25 -9.88 7.96 19.20
N LYS A 26 -9.74 8.45 17.96
CA LYS A 26 -10.76 9.27 17.28
C LYS A 26 -11.62 8.41 16.36
N ASP A 27 -12.92 8.70 16.32
CA ASP A 27 -13.86 8.05 15.42
C ASP A 27 -13.72 8.54 13.98
N TYR A 28 -13.76 7.59 13.05
CA TYR A 28 -13.73 7.78 11.61
C TYR A 28 -14.75 6.87 10.94
N SER A 29 -14.92 7.06 9.64
CA SER A 29 -15.74 6.15 8.84
C SER A 29 -15.20 5.97 7.43
N GLY A 30 -15.48 4.80 6.87
CA GLY A 30 -15.21 4.45 5.48
C GLY A 30 -16.32 3.58 4.90
N HIS A 31 -15.99 2.84 3.86
CA HIS A 31 -16.89 1.94 3.15
C HIS A 31 -16.30 0.53 3.09
N PRO A 32 -17.12 -0.54 3.01
CA PRO A 32 -16.60 -1.85 2.64
C PRO A 32 -15.81 -1.76 1.32
N GLY A 33 -14.66 -2.43 1.27
CA GLY A 33 -13.70 -2.33 0.16
C GLY A 33 -12.59 -1.29 0.37
N ASP A 34 -12.73 -0.36 1.33
CA ASP A 34 -11.62 0.49 1.74
C ASP A 34 -10.53 -0.29 2.47
N THR A 35 -9.30 0.15 2.27
CA THR A 35 -8.21 -0.10 3.23
C THR A 35 -8.21 0.99 4.30
N LEU A 36 -7.60 0.72 5.46
CA LEU A 36 -7.45 1.72 6.52
C LEU A 36 -6.76 2.99 6.00
N ALA A 37 -5.74 2.86 5.14
CA ALA A 37 -5.07 4.00 4.51
C ALA A 37 -6.01 4.81 3.61
N ALA A 38 -6.78 4.14 2.74
CA ALA A 38 -7.73 4.81 1.85
C ALA A 38 -8.81 5.57 2.63
N ALA A 39 -9.40 4.95 3.66
CA ALA A 39 -10.42 5.61 4.47
C ALA A 39 -9.87 6.76 5.32
N LEU A 40 -8.67 6.65 5.85
CA LEU A 40 -8.02 7.75 6.57
C LEU A 40 -7.69 8.92 5.63
N LEU A 41 -7.14 8.66 4.44
CA LEU A 41 -6.92 9.69 3.42
C LEU A 41 -8.23 10.36 3.00
N ALA A 42 -9.30 9.59 2.80
CA ALA A 42 -10.62 10.11 2.46
C ALA A 42 -11.18 11.08 3.49
N GLN A 43 -10.76 10.92 4.76
CA GLN A 43 -11.11 11.78 5.90
C GLN A 43 -10.05 12.86 6.17
N GLY A 44 -9.13 13.10 5.23
CA GLY A 44 -8.14 14.17 5.29
C GLY A 44 -6.93 13.88 6.19
N VAL A 45 -6.75 12.63 6.64
CA VAL A 45 -5.56 12.24 7.43
C VAL A 45 -4.36 12.14 6.51
N ARG A 46 -3.28 12.86 6.85
CA ARG A 46 -2.05 12.92 6.04
C ARG A 46 -0.81 12.35 6.71
N ARG A 47 -0.86 12.19 8.04
CA ARG A 47 0.24 11.66 8.83
C ARG A 47 -0.15 10.30 9.36
N PHE A 48 0.65 9.32 9.01
CA PHE A 48 0.46 7.93 9.41
C PHE A 48 1.52 7.47 10.41
N GLY A 49 2.57 8.26 10.60
CA GLY A 49 3.64 7.94 11.52
C GLY A 49 4.72 9.00 11.56
N ARG A 50 5.80 8.64 12.24
CA ARG A 50 7.05 9.39 12.37
C ARG A 50 8.20 8.49 11.95
N SER A 51 9.29 9.07 11.43
CA SER A 51 10.46 8.27 11.08
C SER A 51 11.12 7.72 12.35
N PHE A 52 11.64 6.49 12.25
CA PHE A 52 12.15 5.72 13.39
C PHE A 52 13.16 6.48 14.26
N LYS A 53 14.12 7.17 13.62
CA LYS A 53 15.26 7.80 14.30
C LYS A 53 15.06 9.31 14.53
N TYR A 54 14.62 9.99 13.47
CA TYR A 54 14.59 11.46 13.44
C TYR A 54 13.20 12.02 13.79
N HIS A 55 12.18 11.16 13.93
CA HIS A 55 10.80 11.58 14.16
C HIS A 55 10.30 12.59 13.11
N ARG A 56 10.80 12.48 11.87
CA ARG A 56 10.29 13.26 10.74
C ARG A 56 8.84 12.84 10.48
N PRO A 57 7.90 13.78 10.26
CA PRO A 57 6.53 13.41 9.88
C PRO A 57 6.54 12.50 8.65
N ARG A 58 5.74 11.42 8.67
CA ARG A 58 5.57 10.51 7.52
C ARG A 58 4.11 10.37 7.13
N GLY A 59 3.87 10.45 5.82
CA GLY A 59 2.59 10.10 5.20
C GLY A 59 2.67 8.73 4.52
N VAL A 60 1.55 8.29 3.98
CA VAL A 60 1.49 7.11 3.11
C VAL A 60 2.19 7.42 1.78
N VAL A 61 2.87 6.44 1.21
CA VAL A 61 3.70 6.56 -0.01
C VAL A 61 3.21 5.63 -1.10
N GLY A 62 2.93 4.38 -0.77
CA GLY A 62 2.39 3.34 -1.66
C GLY A 62 0.88 3.16 -1.50
N ALA A 63 0.36 2.10 -2.09
CA ALA A 63 -1.03 1.66 -1.93
C ALA A 63 -1.17 0.14 -1.69
N GLY A 64 -0.05 -0.60 -1.63
CA GLY A 64 0.00 -2.04 -1.38
C GLY A 64 1.10 -2.46 -0.39
N ALA A 65 1.73 -3.61 -0.66
CA ALA A 65 2.78 -4.20 0.18
C ALA A 65 4.08 -3.38 0.22
N GLU A 66 4.29 -2.51 -0.75
CA GLU A 66 5.46 -1.63 -0.89
C GLU A 66 5.47 -0.46 0.10
N GLU A 67 4.39 -0.24 0.85
CA GLU A 67 4.26 0.88 1.79
C GLU A 67 5.32 0.83 2.91
N PRO A 68 6.20 1.85 3.02
CA PRO A 68 7.28 1.85 4.00
C PRO A 68 6.97 2.59 5.31
N ASN A 69 5.98 3.50 5.32
CA ASN A 69 5.79 4.48 6.38
C ASN A 69 4.55 4.22 7.26
N ALA A 70 3.42 3.88 6.63
CA ALA A 70 2.11 3.79 7.28
C ALA A 70 1.91 2.48 8.03
N LEU A 71 2.82 2.21 8.99
CA LEU A 71 2.76 1.08 9.89
C LEU A 71 1.86 1.42 11.09
N VAL A 72 0.91 0.54 11.36
CA VAL A 72 -0.09 0.71 12.42
C VAL A 72 -0.16 -0.53 13.30
N GLN A 73 -0.68 -0.34 14.50
CA GLN A 73 -1.09 -1.42 15.38
C GLN A 73 -2.62 -1.51 15.32
N VAL A 74 -3.16 -2.67 14.94
CA VAL A 74 -4.59 -2.91 14.77
C VAL A 74 -5.08 -3.82 15.89
N GLY A 75 -6.28 -3.58 16.42
CA GLY A 75 -6.86 -4.35 17.52
C GLY A 75 -6.28 -4.00 18.89
N GLU A 76 -6.88 -4.58 19.92
CA GLU A 76 -6.57 -4.34 21.33
C GLU A 76 -6.37 -5.66 22.09
N GLY A 77 -5.70 -5.60 23.24
CA GLY A 77 -5.49 -6.77 24.10
C GLY A 77 -4.79 -7.92 23.38
N ALA A 78 -5.32 -9.13 23.53
CA ALA A 78 -4.82 -10.38 22.92
C ALA A 78 -4.84 -10.34 21.39
N LEU A 79 -5.78 -9.62 20.78
CA LEU A 79 -6.00 -9.58 19.33
C LEU A 79 -5.21 -8.45 18.65
N SER A 80 -4.32 -7.77 19.39
CA SER A 80 -3.57 -6.65 18.83
C SER A 80 -2.43 -7.14 17.92
N THR A 81 -2.40 -6.68 16.67
CA THR A 81 -1.34 -7.02 15.72
C THR A 81 -0.51 -5.76 15.41
N PRO A 82 0.79 -5.74 15.74
CA PRO A 82 1.66 -4.57 15.48
C PRO A 82 2.18 -4.55 14.04
N ASN A 83 2.62 -3.37 13.60
CA ASN A 83 3.36 -3.15 12.35
C ASN A 83 2.64 -3.59 11.06
N LEU A 84 1.29 -3.62 11.06
CA LEU A 84 0.53 -3.84 9.84
C LEU A 84 0.62 -2.60 8.95
N ARG A 85 0.69 -2.81 7.63
CA ARG A 85 0.64 -1.71 6.67
C ARG A 85 -0.80 -1.26 6.51
N ALA A 86 -1.10 0.00 6.79
CA ALA A 86 -2.45 0.54 6.66
C ALA A 86 -3.02 0.39 5.23
N THR A 87 -2.16 0.26 4.23
CA THR A 87 -2.50 -0.01 2.82
C THR A 87 -3.03 -1.42 2.56
N GLN A 88 -2.79 -2.38 3.46
CA GLN A 88 -3.24 -3.77 3.32
C GLN A 88 -4.27 -4.18 4.39
N VAL A 89 -4.57 -3.31 5.35
CA VAL A 89 -5.60 -3.56 6.37
C VAL A 89 -6.97 -3.23 5.77
N GLU A 90 -7.79 -4.25 5.50
CA GLU A 90 -9.19 -4.08 5.10
C GLU A 90 -10.01 -3.51 6.26
N LEU A 91 -10.92 -2.58 5.96
CA LEU A 91 -11.83 -2.05 6.97
C LEU A 91 -12.94 -3.05 7.31
N TYR A 92 -13.23 -3.15 8.60
CA TYR A 92 -14.40 -3.85 9.15
C TYR A 92 -15.04 -2.99 10.26
N GLU A 93 -16.32 -3.26 10.57
CA GLU A 93 -17.07 -2.50 11.59
C GLU A 93 -16.42 -2.64 12.97
N GLY A 94 -16.14 -1.51 13.61
CA GLY A 94 -15.53 -1.46 14.93
C GLY A 94 -14.01 -1.66 14.92
N LEU A 95 -13.34 -1.63 13.76
CA LEU A 95 -11.89 -1.69 13.68
C LEU A 95 -11.25 -0.61 14.57
N THR A 96 -10.27 -1.00 15.38
CA THR A 96 -9.44 -0.08 16.17
C THR A 96 -8.02 -0.13 15.66
N ALA A 97 -7.41 1.03 15.43
CA ALA A 97 -6.02 1.13 15.03
C ALA A 97 -5.33 2.32 15.68
N ARG A 98 -4.01 2.22 15.84
CA ARG A 98 -3.18 3.31 16.35
C ARG A 98 -1.84 3.35 15.65
N THR A 99 -1.21 4.52 15.66
CA THR A 99 0.15 4.71 15.16
C THR A 99 1.13 3.98 16.07
N VAL A 100 2.14 3.37 15.48
CA VAL A 100 3.20 2.68 16.24
C VAL A 100 4.15 3.65 16.95
N ASN A 101 4.14 4.93 16.57
CA ASN A 101 5.02 5.95 17.12
C ASN A 101 4.43 7.38 17.07
N GLY A 102 5.15 8.33 17.67
CA GLY A 102 4.79 9.75 17.72
C GLY A 102 4.09 10.16 19.01
N TRP A 103 4.82 10.12 20.13
CA TRP A 103 4.29 10.45 21.45
C TRP A 103 4.48 11.93 21.82
N PRO A 104 3.52 12.59 22.50
CA PRO A 104 2.18 12.09 22.88
C PRO A 104 1.18 12.01 21.73
N SER A 105 1.42 12.68 20.61
CA SER A 105 0.61 12.53 19.39
C SER A 105 1.42 12.79 18.12
N LEU A 106 0.93 12.34 16.97
CA LEU A 106 1.56 12.66 15.68
C LEU A 106 1.66 14.18 15.43
N ALA A 107 0.79 14.98 16.03
CA ALA A 107 0.83 16.44 15.95
C ALA A 107 1.95 17.02 16.81
N PHE A 108 2.05 16.55 18.05
CA PHE A 108 3.00 17.00 19.06
C PHE A 108 3.87 15.80 19.46
N ASP A 109 4.98 15.61 18.74
CA ASP A 109 5.95 14.55 19.01
C ASP A 109 7.19 15.15 19.67
N VAL A 110 7.47 14.76 20.92
CA VAL A 110 8.64 15.24 21.67
C VAL A 110 9.95 14.80 21.00
N GLY A 111 9.97 13.62 20.39
CA GLY A 111 11.13 13.08 19.67
C GLY A 111 11.50 13.89 18.42
N ALA A 112 10.62 14.79 17.95
CA ALA A 112 10.92 15.67 16.82
C ALA A 112 12.15 16.57 17.04
N ILE A 113 12.60 16.76 18.29
CA ILE A 113 13.86 17.44 18.60
C ILE A 113 15.07 16.75 17.95
N ASN A 114 15.02 15.41 17.78
CA ASN A 114 16.08 14.62 17.14
C ASN A 114 16.32 15.05 15.70
N ASN A 115 15.30 15.56 15.00
CA ASN A 115 15.46 16.07 13.64
C ASN A 115 16.39 17.30 13.59
N ARG A 116 16.27 18.20 14.58
CA ARG A 116 17.14 19.38 14.70
C ARG A 116 18.58 19.01 15.04
N LEU A 117 18.76 17.92 15.78
CA LEU A 117 20.07 17.38 16.18
C LEU A 117 20.56 16.27 15.23
N SER A 118 19.96 16.11 14.06
CA SER A 118 20.24 14.99 13.14
C SER A 118 21.72 14.87 12.76
N ARG A 119 22.44 16.00 12.65
CA ARG A 119 23.89 16.05 12.37
C ARG A 119 24.74 15.37 13.47
N LEU A 120 24.24 15.30 14.70
CA LEU A 120 24.90 14.66 15.85
C LEU A 120 24.54 13.18 15.98
N LEU A 121 23.58 12.69 15.18
CA LEU A 121 23.09 11.33 15.20
C LEU A 121 23.44 10.62 13.89
N PRO A 122 24.73 10.33 13.59
CA PRO A 122 25.10 9.60 12.38
C PRO A 122 24.58 8.15 12.40
N ALA A 123 24.62 7.47 11.25
CA ALA A 123 24.32 6.04 11.18
C ALA A 123 25.21 5.25 12.16
N GLY A 124 24.63 4.29 12.89
CA GLY A 124 25.35 3.52 13.91
C GLY A 124 25.63 4.24 15.23
N PHE A 125 25.19 5.50 15.42
CA PHE A 125 25.36 6.25 16.67
C PHE A 125 24.94 5.43 17.90
N TYR A 126 23.77 4.79 17.85
CA TYR A 126 23.26 4.02 18.99
C TYR A 126 24.18 2.86 19.39
N TYR A 127 24.69 2.12 18.40
CA TYR A 127 25.60 1.01 18.63
C TYR A 127 26.95 1.49 19.19
N LYS A 128 27.50 2.59 18.66
CA LYS A 128 28.78 3.14 19.12
C LYS A 128 28.70 3.74 20.52
N THR A 129 27.63 4.46 20.82
CA THR A 129 27.51 5.26 22.05
C THR A 129 26.93 4.47 23.22
N PHE A 130 25.96 3.57 22.97
CA PHE A 130 25.21 2.95 24.05
C PHE A 130 25.53 1.47 24.29
N MET A 131 26.32 0.79 23.44
CA MET A 131 26.78 -0.58 23.78
C MET A 131 27.85 -0.60 24.89
N TRP A 132 28.41 0.57 25.24
CA TRP A 132 29.37 0.73 26.33
C TRP A 132 28.88 1.77 27.35
N PRO A 133 29.05 1.54 28.66
CA PRO A 133 29.50 0.30 29.27
C PRO A 133 28.43 -0.81 29.19
N ARG A 134 28.86 -2.08 29.04
CA ARG A 134 27.95 -3.24 28.88
C ARG A 134 26.91 -3.33 30.01
N SER A 135 27.28 -2.95 31.23
CA SER A 135 26.38 -2.95 32.40
C SER A 135 25.19 -2.00 32.26
N ALA A 136 25.32 -0.94 31.46
CA ALA A 136 24.27 0.04 31.23
C ALA A 136 23.38 -0.31 30.02
N TRP A 137 23.75 -1.29 29.20
CA TRP A 137 23.02 -1.67 27.99
C TRP A 137 21.54 -1.97 28.26
N MET A 138 21.22 -2.79 29.28
CA MET A 138 19.82 -3.13 29.60
C MET A 138 18.97 -1.90 29.95
N ARG A 139 19.60 -0.84 30.49
CA ARG A 139 18.93 0.43 30.78
C ARG A 139 18.74 1.24 29.51
N TYR A 140 19.79 1.40 28.70
CA TYR A 140 19.71 2.13 27.43
C TYR A 140 18.75 1.48 26.45
N GLU A 141 18.80 0.15 26.32
CA GLU A 141 17.95 -0.63 25.44
C GLU A 141 16.47 -0.41 25.73
N HIS A 142 16.07 -0.38 27.01
CA HIS A 142 14.66 -0.13 27.36
C HIS A 142 14.17 1.23 26.85
N HIS A 143 14.97 2.28 27.04
CA HIS A 143 14.64 3.62 26.55
C HIS A 143 14.72 3.73 25.02
N ILE A 144 15.75 3.14 24.41
CA ILE A 144 15.93 3.12 22.96
C ILE A 144 14.79 2.35 22.30
N ARG A 145 14.36 1.21 22.83
CA ARG A 145 13.22 0.43 22.32
C ARG A 145 11.90 1.20 22.43
N ARG A 146 11.72 1.97 23.50
CA ARG A 146 10.53 2.82 23.67
C ARG A 146 10.54 4.03 22.72
N ALA A 147 11.72 4.57 22.41
CA ALA A 147 11.89 5.64 21.42
C ALA A 147 11.84 5.11 19.98
N ALA A 148 12.31 3.88 19.77
CA ALA A 148 12.25 3.12 18.53
C ALA A 148 10.79 2.83 18.19
N GLY A 149 10.28 3.54 17.19
CA GLY A 149 8.86 3.60 16.89
C GLY A 149 8.24 2.37 16.23
N LEU A 150 8.44 1.18 16.79
CA LEU A 150 7.80 -0.07 16.35
C LEU A 150 6.58 -0.40 17.22
N GLY A 151 5.64 -1.16 16.66
CA GLY A 151 4.43 -1.58 17.37
C GLY A 151 4.73 -2.52 18.54
N HIS A 152 3.77 -2.64 19.45
CA HIS A 152 3.89 -3.44 20.66
C HIS A 152 3.24 -4.80 20.45
N ALA A 153 3.99 -5.89 20.66
CA ALA A 153 3.43 -7.23 20.68
C ALA A 153 2.49 -7.40 21.89
N PRO A 154 1.35 -8.11 21.76
CA PRO A 154 0.50 -8.47 22.88
C PRO A 154 1.25 -9.24 23.97
N SER A 155 0.88 -9.00 25.23
CA SER A 155 1.32 -9.79 26.37
C SER A 155 0.36 -10.93 26.71
N LEU A 156 -0.86 -10.89 26.18
CA LEU A 156 -1.88 -11.91 26.39
C LEU A 156 -1.75 -13.02 25.34
N PRO A 157 -2.15 -14.27 25.66
CA PRO A 157 -2.17 -15.35 24.68
C PRO A 157 -3.06 -15.02 23.49
N ASP A 158 -2.62 -15.37 22.28
CA ASP A 158 -3.43 -15.28 21.08
C ASP A 158 -4.62 -16.26 21.18
N THR A 159 -5.83 -15.76 20.97
CA THR A 159 -7.07 -16.53 21.04
C THR A 159 -7.51 -17.06 19.68
N ASP A 160 -6.85 -16.65 18.59
CA ASP A 160 -7.18 -17.10 17.24
C ASP A 160 -6.71 -18.54 16.98
N HIS A 161 -7.41 -19.19 16.06
CA HIS A 161 -7.06 -20.53 15.60
C HIS A 161 -6.39 -20.48 14.23
N TYR A 162 -5.37 -21.32 14.04
CA TYR A 162 -4.59 -21.40 12.82
C TYR A 162 -4.51 -22.85 12.35
N ASP A 163 -4.52 -23.07 11.04
CA ASP A 163 -4.32 -24.41 10.49
C ASP A 163 -3.34 -24.41 9.31
N LYS A 164 -3.10 -25.62 8.82
CA LYS A 164 -2.27 -25.86 7.64
C LYS A 164 -2.99 -26.81 6.69
N ARG A 165 -2.80 -26.60 5.39
CA ARG A 165 -3.27 -27.51 4.33
C ARG A 165 -2.12 -27.91 3.42
N HIS A 166 -2.18 -29.14 2.93
CA HIS A 166 -1.29 -29.62 1.89
C HIS A 166 -2.11 -29.82 0.61
N ALA A 167 -1.56 -29.42 -0.53
CA ALA A 167 -2.23 -29.60 -1.82
C ALA A 167 -1.22 -29.92 -2.92
N HIS A 168 -1.73 -30.49 -4.00
CA HIS A 168 -0.99 -30.66 -5.25
C HIS A 168 -1.78 -30.00 -6.36
N CYS A 169 -1.07 -29.40 -7.33
CA CYS A 169 -1.67 -28.88 -8.55
C CYS A 169 -0.78 -29.19 -9.75
N ASP A 170 -1.36 -29.13 -10.93
CA ASP A 170 -0.59 -29.25 -12.17
C ASP A 170 0.05 -27.90 -12.52
N VAL A 171 -0.69 -26.79 -12.36
CA VAL A 171 -0.18 -25.43 -12.57
C VAL A 171 -0.49 -24.55 -11.35
N PHE A 172 0.54 -23.97 -10.76
CA PHE A 172 0.43 -22.94 -9.75
C PHE A 172 0.72 -21.57 -10.36
N ILE A 173 -0.10 -20.55 -10.08
CA ILE A 173 0.10 -19.19 -10.55
C ILE A 173 0.17 -18.24 -9.35
N ALA A 174 1.31 -17.54 -9.24
CA ALA A 174 1.53 -16.50 -8.24
C ALA A 174 1.23 -15.11 -8.84
N GLY A 175 0.10 -14.53 -8.46
CA GLY A 175 -0.37 -13.21 -8.90
C GLY A 175 -1.61 -13.28 -9.78
N GLY A 176 -2.65 -12.55 -9.40
CA GLY A 176 -3.95 -12.43 -10.05
C GLY A 176 -4.10 -11.22 -10.95
N GLY A 177 -2.99 -10.66 -11.44
CA GLY A 177 -2.99 -9.60 -12.46
C GLY A 177 -3.32 -10.13 -13.87
N PRO A 178 -3.26 -9.29 -14.91
CA PRO A 178 -3.61 -9.69 -16.28
C PRO A 178 -2.82 -10.90 -16.78
N ALA A 179 -1.51 -10.95 -16.52
CA ALA A 179 -0.64 -12.07 -16.90
C ALA A 179 -1.01 -13.37 -16.18
N GLY A 180 -1.35 -13.29 -14.89
CA GLY A 180 -1.74 -14.46 -14.10
C GLY A 180 -3.13 -14.97 -14.47
N LEU A 181 -4.08 -14.07 -14.72
CA LEU A 181 -5.43 -14.41 -15.16
C LEU A 181 -5.42 -15.15 -16.50
N ILE A 182 -4.68 -14.66 -17.49
CA ILE A 182 -4.61 -15.33 -18.79
C ILE A 182 -3.85 -16.67 -18.71
N ALA A 183 -2.80 -16.76 -17.88
CA ALA A 183 -2.09 -18.01 -17.65
C ALA A 183 -2.97 -19.05 -16.95
N ALA A 184 -3.71 -18.64 -15.92
CA ALA A 184 -4.67 -19.49 -15.23
C ALA A 184 -5.77 -19.97 -16.19
N LEU A 185 -6.29 -19.09 -17.06
CA LEU A 185 -7.32 -19.44 -18.02
C LEU A 185 -6.83 -20.45 -19.06
N GLY A 186 -5.63 -20.24 -19.61
CA GLY A 186 -5.01 -21.18 -20.54
C GLY A 186 -4.80 -22.56 -19.90
N ALA A 187 -4.31 -22.60 -18.66
CA ALA A 187 -4.15 -23.84 -17.91
C ALA A 187 -5.50 -24.51 -17.60
N ALA A 188 -6.50 -23.75 -17.16
CA ALA A 188 -7.82 -24.26 -16.81
C ALA A 188 -8.53 -24.89 -18.01
N ARG A 189 -8.49 -24.24 -19.18
CA ARG A 189 -9.07 -24.75 -20.44
C ARG A 189 -8.41 -26.04 -20.93
N SER A 190 -7.19 -26.34 -20.49
CA SER A 190 -6.54 -27.64 -20.78
C SER A 190 -7.04 -28.80 -19.90
N GLY A 191 -7.85 -28.52 -18.87
CA GLY A 191 -8.28 -29.48 -17.86
C GLY A 191 -7.26 -29.70 -16.73
N ALA A 192 -6.22 -28.87 -16.65
CA ALA A 192 -5.23 -28.95 -15.59
C ALA A 192 -5.82 -28.54 -14.23
N ARG A 193 -5.28 -29.09 -13.13
CA ARG A 193 -5.57 -28.60 -11.79
C ARG A 193 -4.80 -27.33 -11.50
N VAL A 194 -5.52 -26.24 -11.32
CA VAL A 194 -4.95 -24.89 -11.24
C VAL A 194 -5.14 -24.32 -9.85
N LEU A 195 -4.07 -23.77 -9.28
CA LEU A 195 -4.13 -22.88 -8.13
C LEU A 195 -3.73 -21.46 -8.54
N LEU A 196 -4.67 -20.52 -8.53
CA LEU A 196 -4.40 -19.09 -8.74
C LEU A 196 -4.39 -18.39 -7.39
N VAL A 197 -3.27 -17.78 -7.03
CA VAL A 197 -3.06 -17.18 -5.71
C VAL A 197 -2.70 -15.71 -5.84
N ASP A 198 -3.42 -14.84 -5.13
CA ASP A 198 -3.16 -13.40 -5.11
C ASP A 198 -3.28 -12.81 -3.70
N GLU A 199 -2.40 -11.89 -3.34
CA GLU A 199 -2.37 -11.29 -2.01
C GLU A 199 -3.48 -10.26 -1.77
N GLN A 200 -4.09 -9.73 -2.83
CA GLN A 200 -5.10 -8.69 -2.73
C GLN A 200 -6.49 -9.26 -2.47
N THR A 201 -7.42 -8.37 -2.17
CA THR A 201 -8.81 -8.68 -1.81
C THR A 201 -9.64 -9.23 -2.98
N GLN A 202 -9.23 -8.89 -4.20
CA GLN A 202 -9.89 -9.19 -5.46
C GLN A 202 -8.83 -9.32 -6.58
N LEU A 203 -9.12 -10.13 -7.60
CA LEU A 203 -8.22 -10.29 -8.75
C LEU A 203 -8.19 -9.03 -9.62
N GLY A 204 -7.21 -8.94 -10.52
CA GLY A 204 -7.06 -7.89 -11.52
C GLY A 204 -5.73 -7.14 -11.43
N GLY A 205 -5.09 -7.12 -10.25
CA GLY A 205 -3.81 -6.42 -10.05
C GLY A 205 -3.89 -4.96 -10.53
N THR A 206 -3.00 -4.58 -11.45
CA THR A 206 -2.99 -3.23 -12.06
C THR A 206 -4.29 -2.85 -12.76
N LEU A 207 -5.06 -3.82 -13.29
CA LEU A 207 -6.35 -3.53 -13.96
C LEU A 207 -7.42 -2.99 -13.01
N LEU A 208 -7.21 -3.10 -11.69
CA LEU A 208 -8.11 -2.52 -10.68
C LEU A 208 -8.07 -1.00 -10.64
N PHE A 209 -7.04 -0.38 -11.22
CA PHE A 209 -6.93 1.07 -11.30
C PHE A 209 -6.50 1.56 -12.68
N ALA A 210 -5.80 0.81 -13.51
CA ALA A 210 -5.35 1.32 -14.81
C ALA A 210 -6.51 1.51 -15.80
N PRO A 211 -6.59 2.65 -16.52
CA PRO A 211 -7.59 2.90 -17.57
C PRO A 211 -7.24 2.18 -18.88
N VAL A 212 -7.16 0.85 -18.85
CA VAL A 212 -6.82 0.03 -20.02
C VAL A 212 -8.06 -0.71 -20.52
N ALA A 213 -8.19 -0.84 -21.84
CA ALA A 213 -9.17 -1.70 -22.49
C ALA A 213 -8.48 -2.92 -23.10
N ILE A 214 -9.07 -4.11 -22.94
CA ILE A 214 -8.55 -5.38 -23.46
C ILE A 214 -9.67 -6.05 -24.26
N GLY A 215 -9.45 -6.27 -25.56
CA GLY A 215 -10.47 -6.88 -26.43
C GLY A 215 -11.78 -6.09 -26.50
N GLY A 216 -11.72 -4.75 -26.38
CA GLY A 216 -12.90 -3.87 -26.37
C GLY A 216 -13.65 -3.78 -25.04
N ARG A 217 -13.23 -4.53 -24.01
CA ARG A 217 -13.77 -4.49 -22.64
C ARG A 217 -12.97 -3.53 -21.77
N THR A 218 -13.59 -2.97 -20.74
CA THR A 218 -12.81 -2.29 -19.68
C THR A 218 -11.97 -3.32 -18.90
N GLY A 219 -10.89 -2.89 -18.27
CA GLY A 219 -10.06 -3.79 -17.45
C GLY A 219 -10.87 -4.51 -16.35
N LEU A 220 -11.85 -3.86 -15.73
CA LEU A 220 -12.69 -4.47 -14.70
C LEU A 220 -13.67 -5.50 -15.26
N ASP A 221 -14.31 -5.18 -16.40
CA ASP A 221 -15.23 -6.12 -17.06
C ASP A 221 -14.47 -7.36 -17.54
N TRP A 222 -13.27 -7.16 -18.11
CA TRP A 222 -12.40 -8.25 -18.53
C TRP A 222 -12.00 -9.15 -17.35
N VAL A 223 -11.63 -8.58 -16.20
CA VAL A 223 -11.31 -9.36 -14.98
C VAL A 223 -12.54 -10.14 -14.50
N SER A 224 -13.71 -9.50 -14.44
CA SER A 224 -14.96 -10.12 -14.00
C SER A 224 -15.34 -11.32 -14.88
N GLU A 225 -15.24 -11.17 -16.20
CA GLU A 225 -15.51 -12.24 -17.17
C GLU A 225 -14.56 -13.42 -17.01
N LEU A 226 -13.25 -13.15 -16.92
CA LEU A 226 -12.25 -14.21 -16.74
C LEU A 226 -12.39 -14.90 -15.39
N GLU A 227 -12.64 -14.16 -14.32
CA GLU A 227 -12.86 -14.74 -13.00
C GLU A 227 -14.11 -15.63 -12.99
N ALA A 228 -15.21 -15.19 -13.62
CA ALA A 228 -16.42 -16.00 -13.76
C ALA A 228 -16.16 -17.29 -14.54
N GLU A 229 -15.41 -17.23 -15.64
CA GLU A 229 -15.03 -18.41 -16.41
C GLU A 229 -14.12 -19.35 -15.60
N LEU A 230 -13.08 -18.80 -14.94
CA LEU A 230 -12.18 -19.57 -14.08
C LEU A 230 -12.93 -20.31 -12.98
N ARG A 231 -13.92 -19.66 -12.35
CA ARG A 231 -14.76 -20.26 -11.31
C ARG A 231 -15.70 -21.34 -11.82
N SER A 232 -15.95 -21.41 -13.12
CA SER A 232 -16.77 -22.47 -13.72
C SER A 232 -16.03 -23.81 -13.85
N PHE A 233 -14.69 -23.80 -13.82
CA PHE A 233 -13.89 -25.01 -13.90
C PHE A 233 -13.76 -25.67 -12.51
N PRO A 234 -14.11 -26.96 -12.37
CA PRO A 234 -14.10 -27.65 -11.07
C PRO A 234 -12.69 -27.83 -10.49
N GLU A 235 -11.67 -27.89 -11.35
CA GLU A 235 -10.26 -28.10 -10.97
C GLU A 235 -9.48 -26.80 -10.75
N VAL A 236 -10.16 -25.64 -10.76
CA VAL A 236 -9.56 -24.34 -10.48
C VAL A 236 -9.87 -23.92 -9.05
N THR A 237 -8.82 -23.65 -8.26
CA THR A 237 -8.94 -23.01 -6.96
C THR A 237 -8.34 -21.60 -7.02
N ILE A 238 -9.14 -20.61 -6.66
CA ILE A 238 -8.73 -19.21 -6.55
C ILE A 238 -8.59 -18.86 -5.07
N LEU A 239 -7.40 -18.44 -4.66
CA LEU A 239 -7.10 -17.96 -3.31
C LEU A 239 -6.77 -16.46 -3.37
N ASN A 240 -7.74 -15.61 -3.01
CA ASN A 240 -7.48 -14.20 -2.73
C ASN A 240 -6.99 -14.02 -1.29
N ARG A 241 -6.56 -12.81 -0.90
CA ARG A 241 -6.00 -12.52 0.44
C ARG A 241 -4.86 -13.46 0.83
N SER A 242 -4.16 -14.00 -0.17
CA SER A 242 -3.25 -15.12 -0.02
C SER A 242 -1.88 -14.77 -0.56
N THR A 243 -0.90 -14.67 0.32
CA THR A 243 0.46 -14.27 -0.06
C THR A 243 1.33 -15.50 -0.27
N VAL A 244 1.92 -15.65 -1.44
CA VAL A 244 2.97 -16.65 -1.67
C VAL A 244 4.23 -16.18 -0.94
N THR A 245 4.54 -16.83 0.17
CA THR A 245 5.63 -16.42 1.08
C THR A 245 6.97 -17.08 0.76
N GLY A 246 6.95 -18.21 0.05
CA GLY A 246 8.17 -18.93 -0.30
C GLY A 246 7.97 -19.88 -1.47
N TYR A 247 9.02 -20.00 -2.27
CA TYR A 247 9.17 -20.94 -3.37
C TYR A 247 10.49 -21.69 -3.17
N TYR A 248 10.41 -23.00 -2.97
CA TYR A 248 11.50 -23.90 -2.62
C TYR A 248 11.64 -25.05 -3.63
N ASP A 249 12.61 -25.91 -3.38
CA ASP A 249 12.99 -27.04 -4.22
C ASP A 249 11.80 -27.91 -4.65
N HIS A 250 11.91 -28.39 -5.88
CA HIS A 250 10.94 -29.28 -6.53
C HIS A 250 9.53 -28.68 -6.63
N ASN A 251 9.41 -27.36 -6.85
CA ASN A 251 8.12 -26.67 -6.94
C ASN A 251 7.27 -26.80 -5.68
N PHE A 252 7.92 -26.66 -4.52
CA PHE A 252 7.23 -26.50 -3.25
C PHE A 252 6.93 -25.02 -2.99
N LEU A 253 5.67 -24.66 -2.80
CA LEU A 253 5.27 -23.31 -2.49
C LEU A 253 4.57 -23.24 -1.13
N VAL A 254 4.81 -22.15 -0.42
CA VAL A 254 4.15 -21.86 0.85
C VAL A 254 3.33 -20.59 0.71
N VAL A 255 2.04 -20.69 1.00
CA VAL A 255 1.09 -19.56 0.92
C VAL A 255 0.48 -19.32 2.28
N ASN A 256 0.42 -18.06 2.69
CA ASN A 256 -0.37 -17.64 3.84
C ASN A 256 -1.70 -17.04 3.39
N GLU A 257 -2.81 -17.75 3.63
CA GLU A 257 -4.17 -17.30 3.34
C GLU A 257 -4.75 -16.60 4.58
N ARG A 258 -5.06 -15.31 4.48
CA ARG A 258 -5.75 -14.54 5.53
C ARG A 258 -7.25 -14.67 5.35
N ARG A 259 -7.92 -15.33 6.31
CA ARG A 259 -9.31 -15.78 6.16
C ARG A 259 -10.32 -14.93 6.91
N THR A 260 -9.95 -14.36 8.07
CA THR A 260 -10.91 -13.62 8.92
C THR A 260 -10.46 -12.22 9.31
N ASP A 261 -9.26 -11.78 8.93
CA ASP A 261 -8.74 -10.44 9.26
C ASP A 261 -9.67 -9.29 8.80
N HIS A 262 -10.47 -9.53 7.75
CA HIS A 262 -11.43 -8.57 7.17
C HIS A 262 -12.85 -8.67 7.75
N ILE A 263 -13.14 -9.65 8.62
CA ILE A 263 -14.47 -9.91 9.18
C ILE A 263 -14.60 -9.28 10.59
N GLY A 264 -13.48 -9.01 11.25
CA GLY A 264 -13.43 -8.42 12.59
C GLY A 264 -13.60 -9.46 13.71
N PRO A 265 -13.11 -9.17 14.94
CA PRO A 265 -13.18 -10.09 16.07
C PRO A 265 -14.60 -10.54 16.42
N GLY A 266 -14.77 -11.84 16.70
CA GLY A 266 -16.03 -12.42 17.18
C GLY A 266 -17.14 -12.57 16.14
N GLN A 267 -16.93 -12.13 14.89
CA GLN A 267 -17.91 -12.26 13.81
C GLN A 267 -17.71 -13.52 12.94
N ALA A 268 -16.50 -14.07 12.92
CA ALA A 268 -16.22 -15.32 12.23
C ALA A 268 -16.76 -16.53 13.02
N SER A 269 -17.19 -17.57 12.29
CA SER A 269 -17.54 -18.86 12.90
C SER A 269 -16.36 -19.42 13.70
N SER A 270 -16.63 -20.02 14.86
CA SER A 270 -15.60 -20.67 15.70
C SER A 270 -14.87 -21.83 15.00
N LYS A 271 -15.41 -22.34 13.89
CA LYS A 271 -14.78 -23.37 13.06
C LYS A 271 -13.82 -22.80 12.00
N THR A 272 -13.79 -21.49 11.83
CA THR A 272 -12.96 -20.82 10.82
C THR A 272 -11.65 -20.38 11.47
N THR A 273 -10.52 -20.89 10.95
CA THR A 273 -9.19 -20.40 11.32
C THR A 273 -8.95 -19.00 10.77
N ARG A 274 -8.22 -18.18 11.51
CA ARG A 274 -7.87 -16.81 11.13
C ARG A 274 -6.97 -16.78 9.91
N GLU A 275 -5.90 -17.58 9.94
CA GLU A 275 -5.01 -17.80 8.81
C GLU A 275 -4.82 -19.29 8.54
N ARG A 276 -4.48 -19.60 7.29
CA ARG A 276 -4.14 -20.94 6.84
C ARG A 276 -2.82 -20.95 6.10
N LEU A 277 -1.91 -21.80 6.56
CA LEU A 277 -0.65 -22.07 5.88
C LEU A 277 -0.83 -23.19 4.85
N TRP A 278 -0.77 -22.86 3.57
CA TRP A 278 -0.76 -23.86 2.51
C TRP A 278 0.66 -24.32 2.18
N ARG A 279 0.81 -25.61 1.94
CA ARG A 279 2.02 -26.30 1.50
C ARG A 279 1.71 -27.01 0.20
N ILE A 280 2.14 -26.44 -0.91
CA ILE A 280 1.67 -26.82 -2.24
C ILE A 280 2.82 -27.39 -3.04
N ARG A 281 2.60 -28.54 -3.66
CA ARG A 281 3.51 -29.12 -4.65
C ARG A 281 2.90 -28.95 -6.04
N ALA A 282 3.55 -28.17 -6.88
CA ALA A 282 3.09 -27.93 -8.25
C ALA A 282 3.92 -28.73 -9.27
N LYS A 283 3.33 -29.17 -10.37
CA LYS A 283 4.14 -29.66 -11.51
C LYS A 283 4.82 -28.50 -12.23
N GLN A 284 4.08 -27.42 -12.46
CA GLN A 284 4.55 -26.20 -13.10
C GLN A 284 4.17 -24.96 -12.29
N VAL A 285 5.00 -23.92 -12.36
CA VAL A 285 4.81 -22.66 -11.65
C VAL A 285 4.90 -21.49 -12.61
N VAL A 286 3.92 -20.60 -12.58
CA VAL A 286 3.92 -19.32 -13.29
C VAL A 286 4.06 -18.19 -12.26
N ILE A 287 5.09 -17.36 -12.42
CA ILE A 287 5.32 -16.18 -11.58
C ILE A 287 4.80 -14.95 -12.33
N ALA A 288 3.69 -14.39 -11.86
CA ALA A 288 3.00 -13.24 -12.44
C ALA A 288 2.80 -12.12 -11.40
N THR A 289 3.84 -11.87 -10.59
CA THR A 289 3.80 -11.01 -9.38
C THR A 289 3.78 -9.50 -9.67
N GLY A 290 3.79 -9.10 -10.95
CA GLY A 290 3.82 -7.70 -11.35
C GLY A 290 5.16 -7.01 -11.06
N ALA A 291 5.12 -5.67 -11.03
CA ALA A 291 6.27 -4.82 -10.72
C ALA A 291 5.82 -3.67 -9.82
N ILE A 292 6.58 -3.42 -8.76
CA ILE A 292 6.37 -2.31 -7.83
C ILE A 292 7.06 -1.05 -8.37
N GLU A 293 6.38 0.09 -8.30
CA GLU A 293 6.98 1.38 -8.64
C GLU A 293 8.07 1.77 -7.62
N ARG A 294 9.15 2.36 -8.11
CA ARG A 294 10.24 2.87 -7.27
C ARG A 294 10.10 4.38 -7.03
N PRO A 295 10.43 4.89 -5.84
CA PRO A 295 10.52 6.33 -5.62
C PRO A 295 11.74 6.93 -6.34
N LEU A 296 11.71 8.25 -6.54
CA LEU A 296 12.87 9.04 -6.95
C LEU A 296 13.57 9.64 -5.73
N VAL A 297 14.90 9.76 -5.79
CA VAL A 297 15.72 10.27 -4.69
C VAL A 297 15.99 11.76 -4.89
N PHE A 298 15.50 12.58 -3.95
CA PHE A 298 15.70 14.03 -3.92
C PHE A 298 15.53 14.54 -2.47
N ASP A 299 15.94 15.77 -2.20
CA ASP A 299 15.86 16.30 -0.84
C ASP A 299 14.40 16.48 -0.38
N GLY A 300 14.08 15.95 0.80
CA GLY A 300 12.73 15.97 1.34
C GLY A 300 11.75 14.95 0.73
N ASN A 301 12.21 13.99 -0.09
CA ASN A 301 11.37 12.96 -0.71
C ASN A 301 10.61 12.03 0.28
N ASP A 302 10.84 12.18 1.58
CA ASP A 302 10.15 11.46 2.64
C ASP A 302 8.99 12.25 3.29
N ALA A 303 8.75 13.47 2.82
CA ALA A 303 7.75 14.37 3.40
C ALA A 303 6.31 13.87 3.19
N PRO A 304 5.39 14.10 4.13
CA PRO A 304 3.98 13.79 3.93
C PRO A 304 3.40 14.55 2.73
N GLY A 305 2.82 13.81 1.79
CA GLY A 305 2.31 14.32 0.51
C GLY A 305 3.18 13.91 -0.69
N VAL A 306 4.40 13.40 -0.46
CA VAL A 306 5.17 12.70 -1.50
C VAL A 306 4.68 11.25 -1.54
N MET A 307 4.20 10.82 -2.71
CA MET A 307 3.62 9.50 -2.95
C MET A 307 4.14 8.93 -4.26
N LEU A 308 4.09 7.62 -4.43
CA LEU A 308 4.29 6.96 -5.72
C LEU A 308 3.16 7.37 -6.69
N ALA A 309 3.47 7.51 -7.98
CA ALA A 309 2.48 7.94 -8.97
C ALA A 309 1.35 6.90 -9.13
N SER A 310 1.71 5.61 -9.15
CA SER A 310 0.78 4.49 -9.14
C SER A 310 -0.09 4.44 -7.89
N ALA A 311 0.42 4.86 -6.73
CA ALA A 311 -0.37 4.97 -5.51
C ALA A 311 -1.44 6.06 -5.64
N VAL A 312 -1.08 7.22 -6.21
CA VAL A 312 -2.05 8.29 -6.52
C VAL A 312 -3.15 7.79 -7.45
N SER A 313 -2.80 7.15 -8.56
CA SER A 313 -3.77 6.53 -9.48
C SER A 313 -4.64 5.48 -8.78
N THR A 314 -4.05 4.64 -7.92
CA THR A 314 -4.78 3.63 -7.15
C THR A 314 -5.79 4.27 -6.20
N TYR A 315 -5.39 5.27 -5.41
CA TYR A 315 -6.31 5.98 -4.52
C TYR A 315 -7.46 6.62 -5.27
N ILE A 316 -7.18 7.28 -6.40
CA ILE A 316 -8.20 7.93 -7.20
C ILE A 316 -9.15 6.91 -7.83
N ARG A 317 -8.63 5.89 -8.51
CA ARG A 317 -9.45 5.04 -9.39
C ARG A 317 -10.04 3.84 -8.67
N ARG A 318 -9.25 3.19 -7.80
CA ARG A 318 -9.72 2.04 -7.01
C ARG A 318 -10.47 2.47 -5.77
N PHE A 319 -10.04 3.51 -5.08
CA PHE A 319 -10.67 3.91 -3.81
C PHE A 319 -11.52 5.18 -3.92
N ALA A 320 -11.54 5.87 -5.07
CA ALA A 320 -12.23 7.15 -5.20
C ALA A 320 -11.79 8.19 -4.16
N VAL A 321 -10.50 8.28 -3.91
CA VAL A 321 -9.87 9.23 -2.98
C VAL A 321 -8.91 10.12 -3.74
N ALA A 322 -9.14 11.43 -3.70
CA ALA A 322 -8.15 12.42 -4.13
C ALA A 322 -7.16 12.64 -2.97
N PRO A 323 -5.86 12.32 -3.13
CA PRO A 323 -4.86 12.46 -2.06
C PRO A 323 -4.50 13.92 -1.73
N GLY A 324 -4.99 14.88 -2.52
CA GLY A 324 -4.84 16.31 -2.29
C GLY A 324 -5.80 17.12 -3.15
N ARG A 325 -5.64 18.45 -3.13
CA ARG A 325 -6.37 19.36 -4.06
C ARG A 325 -5.54 19.76 -5.27
N SER A 326 -4.23 19.76 -5.11
CA SER A 326 -3.28 20.10 -6.16
C SER A 326 -1.98 19.33 -5.96
N GLY A 327 -1.19 19.21 -7.01
CA GLY A 327 0.09 18.52 -6.95
C GLY A 327 0.94 18.70 -8.19
N VAL A 328 2.14 18.14 -8.13
CA VAL A 328 3.10 18.03 -9.24
C VAL A 328 3.40 16.55 -9.40
N VAL A 329 3.50 16.08 -10.64
CA VAL A 329 4.00 14.73 -10.93
C VAL A 329 5.46 14.83 -11.34
N PHE A 330 6.33 14.07 -10.65
CA PHE A 330 7.75 13.93 -11.01
C PHE A 330 7.98 12.52 -11.56
N THR A 331 8.42 12.41 -12.81
CA THR A 331 8.48 11.13 -13.53
C THR A 331 9.76 10.97 -14.36
N ASN A 332 10.10 9.72 -14.63
CA ASN A 332 11.15 9.33 -15.59
C ASN A 332 10.61 8.40 -16.70
N ASN A 333 9.28 8.25 -16.78
CA ASN A 333 8.61 7.37 -17.74
C ASN A 333 7.15 7.82 -17.95
N ASP A 334 6.48 7.21 -18.93
CA ASP A 334 5.14 7.64 -19.37
C ASP A 334 4.03 7.35 -18.33
N SER A 335 4.24 6.43 -17.37
CA SER A 335 3.22 6.13 -16.36
C SER A 335 2.90 7.31 -15.44
N GLY A 336 3.86 8.21 -15.22
CA GLY A 336 3.62 9.45 -14.45
C GLY A 336 2.59 10.36 -15.14
N TYR A 337 2.56 10.41 -16.47
CA TYR A 337 1.56 11.19 -17.20
C TYR A 337 0.16 10.64 -16.95
N GLN A 338 0.00 9.31 -16.86
CA GLN A 338 -1.29 8.72 -16.50
C GLN A 338 -1.74 9.15 -15.10
N ALA A 339 -0.83 9.23 -14.13
CA ALA A 339 -1.17 9.75 -12.80
C ALA A 339 -1.60 11.22 -12.83
N ALA A 340 -0.98 12.06 -13.69
CA ALA A 340 -1.42 13.43 -13.90
C ALA A 340 -2.84 13.52 -14.47
N LEU A 341 -3.16 12.69 -15.46
CA LEU A 341 -4.52 12.60 -16.03
C LEU A 341 -5.54 12.11 -15.00
N ASP A 342 -5.16 11.12 -14.18
CA ASP A 342 -6.02 10.63 -13.10
C ASP A 342 -6.27 11.72 -12.05
N MET A 343 -5.26 12.51 -11.69
CA MET A 343 -5.40 13.68 -10.82
C MET A 343 -6.40 14.69 -11.40
N VAL A 344 -6.31 15.02 -12.69
CA VAL A 344 -7.30 15.90 -13.36
C VAL A 344 -8.70 15.30 -13.29
N SER A 345 -8.85 14.00 -13.57
CA SER A 345 -10.16 13.31 -13.50
C SER A 345 -10.78 13.34 -12.10
N ALA A 346 -9.95 13.44 -11.05
CA ALA A 346 -10.36 13.58 -9.65
C ALA A 346 -10.68 15.04 -9.25
N GLY A 347 -10.60 15.98 -10.19
CA GLY A 347 -10.75 17.41 -9.95
C GLY A 347 -9.61 18.03 -9.14
N MET A 348 -8.41 17.45 -9.23
CA MET A 348 -7.20 18.04 -8.65
C MET A 348 -6.53 18.98 -9.65
N GLU A 349 -5.96 20.07 -9.16
CA GLU A 349 -5.16 20.99 -9.96
C GLU A 349 -3.74 20.41 -10.14
N VAL A 350 -3.40 20.00 -11.35
CA VAL A 350 -2.04 19.54 -11.68
C VAL A 350 -1.19 20.73 -12.11
N ARG A 351 -0.25 21.12 -11.23
CA ARG A 351 0.59 22.31 -11.42
C ARG A 351 1.68 22.10 -12.45
N ALA A 352 2.15 20.87 -12.61
CA ALA A 352 3.21 20.50 -13.55
C ALA A 352 3.36 18.97 -13.65
N VAL A 353 3.80 18.53 -14.82
CA VAL A 353 4.55 17.27 -14.98
C VAL A 353 6.02 17.63 -15.15
N VAL A 354 6.87 17.12 -14.27
CA VAL A 354 8.33 17.27 -14.32
C VAL A 354 8.88 15.95 -14.83
N ASP A 355 9.44 15.95 -16.03
CA ASP A 355 10.02 14.77 -16.67
C ASP A 355 11.54 14.94 -16.80
N ILE A 356 12.27 13.91 -16.35
CA ILE A 356 13.72 13.83 -16.47
C ILE A 356 14.15 13.70 -17.93
N ARG A 357 13.29 13.16 -18.80
CA ARG A 357 13.60 12.84 -20.19
C ARG A 357 13.46 14.06 -21.10
N GLU A 358 14.30 14.11 -22.12
CA GLU A 358 14.21 15.07 -23.23
C GLU A 358 13.00 14.78 -24.13
N ASN A 359 12.78 13.49 -24.42
CA ASN A 359 11.77 13.03 -25.38
C ASN A 359 10.76 12.05 -24.75
N PRO A 360 9.77 12.54 -23.98
CA PRO A 360 8.63 11.74 -23.52
C PRO A 360 7.77 11.24 -24.69
N GLY A 361 6.94 10.22 -24.45
CA GLY A 361 6.06 9.68 -25.48
C GLY A 361 5.10 10.73 -26.06
N ALA A 362 4.96 10.78 -27.39
CA ALA A 362 4.12 11.76 -28.07
C ALA A 362 2.63 11.68 -27.66
N SER A 363 2.12 10.47 -27.43
CA SER A 363 0.73 10.23 -27.02
C SER A 363 0.43 10.82 -25.63
N VAL A 364 1.31 10.59 -24.66
CA VAL A 364 1.12 11.13 -23.30
C VAL A 364 1.29 12.64 -23.26
N LEU A 365 2.19 13.20 -24.08
CA LEU A 365 2.35 14.65 -24.23
C LEU A 365 1.10 15.31 -24.82
N ALA A 366 0.50 14.69 -25.84
CA ALA A 366 -0.75 15.17 -26.42
C ALA A 366 -1.90 15.15 -25.39
N ALA A 367 -2.00 14.05 -24.62
CA ALA A 367 -3.04 13.89 -23.60
C ALA A 367 -2.96 14.94 -22.49
N VAL A 368 -1.76 15.21 -21.94
CA VAL A 368 -1.61 16.22 -20.88
C VAL A 368 -1.71 17.66 -21.42
N SER A 369 -1.30 17.90 -22.66
CA SER A 369 -1.51 19.19 -23.33
C SER A 369 -2.99 19.51 -23.52
N ALA A 370 -3.82 18.51 -23.84
CA ALA A 370 -5.27 18.67 -23.95
C ALA A 370 -5.95 19.02 -22.61
N CYS A 371 -5.29 18.73 -21.48
CA CYS A 371 -5.70 19.13 -20.15
C CYS A 371 -4.99 20.41 -19.65
N GLU A 372 -4.27 21.12 -20.53
CA GLU A 372 -3.53 22.35 -20.23
C GLU A 372 -2.49 22.19 -19.09
N ILE A 373 -1.95 20.98 -18.91
CA ILE A 373 -0.95 20.70 -17.87
C ILE A 373 0.43 21.10 -18.39
N PRO A 374 1.17 22.00 -17.73
CA PRO A 374 2.52 22.37 -18.15
C PRO A 374 3.49 21.19 -17.92
N VAL A 375 4.37 20.96 -18.89
CA VAL A 375 5.38 19.90 -18.87
C VAL A 375 6.78 20.52 -18.87
N TYR A 376 7.57 20.24 -17.82
CA TYR A 376 8.97 20.63 -17.70
C TYR A 376 9.84 19.42 -17.99
N ARG A 377 10.44 19.39 -19.18
CA ARG A 377 11.34 18.31 -19.64
C ARG A 377 12.78 18.60 -19.20
N GLU A 378 13.60 17.55 -19.15
CA GLU A 378 14.99 17.62 -18.68
C GLU A 378 15.11 18.32 -17.32
N CYS A 379 14.11 18.13 -16.47
CA CYS A 379 14.00 18.78 -15.18
C CYS A 379 13.84 17.74 -14.09
N VAL A 380 14.34 18.06 -12.91
CA VAL A 380 14.19 17.25 -11.70
C VAL A 380 13.53 18.07 -10.61
N VAL A 381 12.80 17.39 -9.73
CA VAL A 381 12.51 17.94 -8.41
C VAL A 381 13.79 17.80 -7.58
N SER A 382 14.43 18.91 -7.23
CA SER A 382 15.69 18.91 -6.48
C SER A 382 15.44 18.87 -4.96
N SER A 383 14.40 19.58 -4.50
CA SER A 383 14.01 19.62 -3.10
C SER A 383 12.51 19.81 -2.94
N VAL A 384 11.98 19.37 -1.80
CA VAL A 384 10.63 19.75 -1.35
C VAL A 384 10.66 20.26 0.07
N GLN A 385 9.88 21.32 0.31
CA GLN A 385 9.69 21.88 1.64
C GLN A 385 8.29 21.54 2.14
N SER A 386 8.23 20.93 3.32
CA SER A 386 6.98 20.53 3.97
C SER A 386 6.79 21.29 5.28
N GLY A 387 5.55 21.66 5.58
CA GLY A 387 5.16 22.21 6.87
C GLY A 387 4.20 21.30 7.61
N PHE A 388 3.64 21.81 8.72
CA PHE A 388 2.66 21.06 9.52
C PHE A 388 1.41 20.62 8.72
N GLN A 389 1.05 21.38 7.69
CA GLN A 389 -0.10 21.13 6.82
C GLN A 389 0.25 20.36 5.53
N GLY A 390 1.46 19.80 5.42
CA GLY A 390 1.93 19.06 4.24
C GLY A 390 2.88 19.88 3.36
N LEU A 391 3.12 19.38 2.14
CA LEU A 391 3.97 20.03 1.14
C LEU A 391 3.56 21.49 0.89
N LYS A 392 4.55 22.39 0.91
CA LYS A 392 4.37 23.84 0.71
C LYS A 392 5.06 24.33 -0.56
N ARG A 393 6.24 23.81 -0.86
CA ARG A 393 7.06 24.23 -2.00
C ARG A 393 7.78 23.03 -2.60
N ILE A 394 7.89 23.05 -3.92
CA ILE A 394 8.65 22.09 -4.72
C ILE A 394 9.65 22.93 -5.51
N GLU A 395 10.94 22.58 -5.43
CA GLU A 395 12.00 23.24 -6.19
C GLU A 395 12.38 22.38 -7.37
N LEU A 396 12.45 23.01 -8.54
CA LEU A 396 12.85 22.36 -9.78
C LEU A 396 14.26 22.80 -10.15
N ALA A 397 15.04 21.87 -10.69
CA ALA A 397 16.33 22.16 -11.31
C ALA A 397 16.37 21.58 -12.72
N LYS A 398 16.99 22.30 -13.65
CA LYS A 398 17.28 21.76 -14.98
C LYS A 398 18.48 20.82 -14.88
N LEU A 399 18.43 19.69 -15.60
CA LEU A 399 19.58 18.82 -15.73
C LEU A 399 20.71 19.57 -16.47
N SER A 400 21.93 19.40 -15.99
CA SER A 400 23.10 19.84 -16.75
C SER A 400 23.22 18.97 -18.02
N PRO A 401 23.54 19.57 -19.18
CA PRO A 401 23.71 18.83 -20.42
C PRO A 401 24.86 17.83 -20.37
#